data_AF-A0A4P9X5M9-F1
#
_entry.id   AF-A0A4P9X5M9-F1
#
_cell.length_a   1.000
_cell.length_b   1.000
_cell.length_c   1.000
_cell.angle_alpha   90.00
_cell.angle_beta   90.00
_cell.angle_gamma   90.00
#
_symmetry.space_group_name_H-M   'P 1'
#
loop_
_entity.id
_entity.type
_entity.pdbx_description
1 polymer ?
#
loop_
_entity_poly.entity_id
_entity_poly.type
_entity_poly.pdbx_seq_one_letter_code
_entity_poly.pdbx_strand_id
1 'polypeptide(L)'
;VHVFTTWCGLCKIIAPRFEEWSKFTKATFCKIDVDELGNVAAEAKVSVMPTFNLYRAGKLLEQVVSADDNTLETCFKTHCASTLNPTLDRSARPF
;
A
#
# COMPACT_ATOMS: atom_id res chain seq x y z
N VAL A 1 1.25 4.70 -2.43
CA VAL A 1 2.18 4.36 -3.52
C VAL A 1 2.90 3.08 -3.12
N HIS A 2 2.77 2.01 -3.91
CA HIS A 2 3.41 0.72 -3.70
C HIS A 2 4.59 0.60 -4.66
N VAL A 3 5.77 0.44 -4.10
CA VAL A 3 7.00 0.25 -4.85
C VAL A 3 7.31 -1.24 -4.89
N PHE A 4 7.29 -1.81 -6.09
CA PHE A 4 7.33 -3.26 -6.32
C PHE A 4 8.30 -3.63 -7.42
N THR A 5 8.66 -4.91 -7.46
CA THR A 5 9.39 -5.52 -8.58
C THR A 5 8.76 -6.83 -8.98
N THR A 6 8.93 -7.18 -10.25
CA THR A 6 8.41 -8.42 -10.85
C THR A 6 9.08 -9.70 -10.31
N TRP A 7 10.29 -9.56 -9.75
CA TRP A 7 11.09 -10.66 -9.21
C TRP A 7 10.98 -10.81 -7.68
N CYS A 8 10.35 -9.89 -6.98
CA CYS A 8 10.14 -10.02 -5.53
C CYS A 8 8.94 -10.93 -5.23
N GLY A 9 9.20 -12.08 -4.59
CA GLY A 9 8.16 -13.03 -4.21
C GLY A 9 7.09 -12.45 -3.27
N LEU A 10 7.50 -11.64 -2.29
CA LEU A 10 6.58 -10.97 -1.36
C LEU A 10 5.70 -9.93 -2.04
N CYS A 11 6.21 -9.22 -3.05
CA CYS A 11 5.43 -8.27 -3.84
C CYS A 11 4.27 -8.95 -4.58
N LYS A 12 4.48 -10.18 -5.06
CA LYS A 12 3.42 -10.96 -5.74
C LYS A 12 2.28 -11.34 -4.80
N ILE A 13 2.59 -11.59 -3.52
CA ILE A 13 1.60 -11.93 -2.49
C ILE A 13 0.76 -10.70 -2.13
N ILE A 14 1.38 -9.53 -1.98
CA ILE A 14 0.67 -8.30 -1.59
C ILE A 14 -0.06 -7.63 -2.77
N ALA A 15 0.36 -7.89 -4.02
CA ALA A 15 -0.22 -7.29 -5.22
C ALA A 15 -1.76 -7.40 -5.33
N PRO A 16 -2.39 -8.59 -5.21
CA PRO A 16 -3.85 -8.72 -5.30
C PRO A 16 -4.57 -8.00 -4.17
N ARG A 17 -3.95 -7.93 -3.00
CA ARG A 17 -4.53 -7.30 -1.81
C ARG A 17 -4.47 -5.78 -1.88
N PHE A 18 -3.40 -5.24 -2.44
CA PHE A 18 -3.27 -3.82 -2.76
C PHE A 18 -4.35 -3.36 -3.75
N GLU A 19 -4.67 -4.20 -4.74
CA GLU A 19 -5.79 -3.93 -5.66
C GLU A 19 -7.15 -4.02 -4.97
N GLU A 20 -7.33 -4.96 -4.03
CA GLU A 20 -8.55 -5.04 -3.21
C GLU A 20 -8.75 -3.73 -2.43
N TRP A 21 -7.73 -3.23 -1.72
CA TRP A 21 -7.82 -1.99 -0.96
C TRP A 21 -8.13 -0.76 -1.82
N SER A 22 -7.67 -0.75 -3.07
CA SER A 22 -8.00 0.32 -4.02
C SER A 22 -9.50 0.42 -4.32
N LYS A 23 -10.23 -0.69 -4.22
CA LYS A 23 -11.68 -0.72 -4.42
C LYS A 23 -12.46 -0.19 -3.22
N PHE A 24 -11.87 -0.28 -2.02
CA PHE A 24 -12.55 0.06 -0.77
C PHE A 24 -12.23 1.47 -0.25
N THR A 25 -11.20 2.11 -0.81
CA THR A 25 -10.72 3.41 -0.34
C THR A 25 -10.84 4.45 -1.44
N LYS A 26 -11.23 5.69 -1.10
CA LYS A 26 -11.20 6.81 -2.06
C LYS A 26 -9.79 7.36 -2.34
N ALA A 27 -8.75 6.71 -1.82
CA ALA A 27 -7.37 7.13 -2.00
C ALA A 27 -6.85 6.73 -3.39
N THR A 28 -5.89 7.47 -3.92
CA THR A 28 -5.21 7.12 -5.16
C THR A 28 -4.13 6.07 -4.88
N PHE A 29 -4.32 4.87 -5.42
CA PHE A 29 -3.33 3.81 -5.37
C PHE A 29 -2.45 3.91 -6.61
N CYS A 30 -1.14 3.96 -6.42
CA CYS A 30 -0.16 4.02 -7.49
C CYS A 30 0.84 2.90 -7.27
N LYS A 31 1.12 2.12 -8.32
CA LYS A 31 2.14 1.08 -8.33
C LYS A 31 3.33 1.62 -9.12
N ILE A 32 4.52 1.55 -8.55
CA ILE A 32 5.77 1.99 -9.19
C ILE A 32 6.65 0.76 -9.31
N ASP A 33 6.96 0.39 -10.55
CA ASP A 33 7.93 -0.67 -10.82
C ASP A 33 9.35 -0.08 -10.77
N VAL A 34 10.23 -0.70 -9.98
CA VAL A 34 11.60 -0.19 -9.79
C VAL A 34 12.49 -0.45 -11.01
N ASP A 35 12.16 -1.43 -11.84
CA ASP A 35 12.87 -1.75 -13.08
C ASP A 35 12.61 -0.66 -14.13
N GLU A 36 11.35 -0.20 -14.23
CA GLU A 36 10.94 0.84 -15.17
C GLU A 36 11.22 2.27 -14.64
N LEU A 37 11.02 2.50 -13.34
CA LEU A 37 11.08 3.82 -12.69
C LEU A 37 12.11 3.86 -11.55
N GLY A 38 13.30 3.31 -11.79
CA GLY A 38 14.38 3.22 -10.79
C GLY A 38 14.79 4.57 -10.18
N ASN A 39 14.77 5.65 -10.97
CA ASN A 39 15.09 6.99 -10.47
C ASN A 39 14.08 7.46 -9.41
N VAL A 40 12.77 7.24 -9.65
CA VAL A 40 11.71 7.63 -8.71
C VAL A 40 11.78 6.80 -7.43
N ALA A 41 12.12 5.51 -7.53
CA ALA A 41 12.32 4.65 -6.37
C ALA A 41 13.52 5.09 -5.51
N ALA A 42 14.61 5.54 -6.15
CA ALA A 42 15.78 6.09 -5.49
C ALA A 42 15.46 7.42 -4.78
N GLU A 43 14.73 8.32 -5.44
CA GLU A 43 14.24 9.57 -4.85
C GLU A 43 13.29 9.32 -3.67
N ALA A 44 12.47 8.28 -3.77
CA ALA A 44 11.58 7.81 -2.71
C ALA A 44 12.30 7.05 -1.58
N LYS A 45 13.64 6.93 -1.63
CA LYS A 45 14.49 6.24 -0.64
C LYS A 45 14.02 4.81 -0.32
N VAL A 46 13.59 4.07 -1.33
CA VAL A 46 13.18 2.68 -1.17
C VAL A 46 14.41 1.77 -1.22
N SER A 47 14.83 1.25 -0.06
CA SER A 47 15.94 0.28 0.02
C SER A 47 15.47 -1.17 0.16
N VAL A 48 14.23 -1.40 0.59
CA VAL A 48 13.69 -2.74 0.86
C VAL A 48 12.33 -2.84 0.21
N MET A 49 12.02 -3.98 -0.40
CA MET A 49 10.73 -4.20 -1.05
C MET A 49 10.00 -5.37 -0.39
N PRO A 50 8.67 -5.31 -0.26
CA PRO A 50 7.78 -4.22 -0.69
C PRO A 50 7.81 -2.99 0.25
N THR A 51 7.71 -1.79 -0.33
CA THR A 51 7.56 -0.52 0.42
C THR A 51 6.29 0.21 -0.02
N PHE A 52 5.57 0.75 0.96
CA PHE A 52 4.35 1.51 0.78
C PHE A 52 4.51 2.92 1.35
N ASN A 53 4.48 3.89 0.45
CA ASN A 53 4.57 5.30 0.78
C ASN A 53 3.18 5.93 0.72
N LEU A 54 2.72 6.48 1.84
CA LEU A 54 1.47 7.22 1.94
C LEU A 54 1.77 8.70 1.72
N TYR A 55 1.11 9.29 0.72
CA TYR A 55 1.21 10.71 0.43
C TYR A 55 -0.12 11.39 0.69
N ARG A 56 -0.08 12.58 1.30
CA ARG A 56 -1.25 13.47 1.45
C ARG A 56 -0.84 14.87 1.07
N ALA A 57 -1.62 15.50 0.17
CA ALA A 57 -1.34 16.84 -0.35
C ALA A 57 0.11 17.01 -0.86
N GLY A 58 0.65 16.00 -1.54
CA GLY A 58 2.01 16.02 -2.10
C GLY A 58 3.15 15.79 -1.10
N LYS A 59 2.85 15.57 0.20
CA LYS A 59 3.86 15.25 1.23
C LYS A 59 3.79 13.79 1.63
N LEU A 60 4.95 13.16 1.81
CA LEU A 60 5.08 11.83 2.39
C LEU A 60 4.64 11.91 3.87
N LEU A 61 3.57 11.19 4.22
CA LEU A 61 3.08 11.08 5.59
C LEU A 61 3.77 9.95 6.33
N GLU A 62 3.76 8.77 5.73
CA GLU A 62 4.24 7.55 6.35
C GLU A 62 4.80 6.61 5.28
N GLN A 63 5.86 5.89 5.65
CA GLN A 63 6.50 4.87 4.84
C GLN A 63 6.46 3.55 5.61
N VAL A 64 5.80 2.56 5.04
CA VAL A 64 5.67 1.23 5.62
C VAL A 64 6.45 0.24 4.79
N VAL A 65 7.44 -0.40 5.40
CA VAL A 65 8.24 -1.47 4.79
C VAL A 65 7.77 -2.79 5.37
N SER A 66 6.73 -3.39 4.77
CA SER A 66 6.16 -4.64 5.25
C SER A 66 5.44 -5.35 4.11
N ALA A 67 5.52 -6.69 4.12
CA ALA A 67 4.73 -7.56 3.26
C ALA A 67 3.48 -8.11 3.97
N ASP A 68 3.22 -7.66 5.21
CA ASP A 68 2.11 -8.10 6.04
C ASP A 68 0.85 -7.26 5.79
N ASP A 69 -0.21 -7.96 5.42
CA ASP A 69 -1.53 -7.40 5.15
C ASP A 69 -2.08 -6.57 6.33
N ASN A 70 -1.99 -7.11 7.54
CA ASN A 70 -2.62 -6.54 8.72
C ASN A 70 -1.96 -5.22 9.15
N THR A 71 -0.63 -5.14 9.04
CA THR A 71 0.14 -3.93 9.36
C THR A 71 -0.19 -2.82 8.36
N LEU A 72 -0.25 -3.15 7.08
CA LEU A 72 -0.63 -2.20 6.02
C LEU A 72 -2.08 -1.74 6.18
N GLU A 73 -3.02 -2.67 6.40
CA GLU A 73 -4.43 -2.34 6.59
C GLU A 73 -4.62 -1.40 7.80
N THR A 74 -3.90 -1.63 8.89
CA THR A 74 -3.92 -0.77 10.07
C THR A 74 -3.40 0.64 9.75
N CYS A 75 -2.27 0.74 9.06
CA CYS A 75 -1.70 2.02 8.63
C CYS A 75 -2.68 2.79 7.72
N PHE A 76 -3.28 2.11 6.73
CA PHE A 76 -4.29 2.70 5.87
C PHE A 76 -5.52 3.15 6.65
N LYS A 77 -6.02 2.35 7.60
CA LYS A 77 -7.17 2.75 8.45
C LYS A 77 -6.86 4.01 9.27
N THR A 78 -5.68 4.08 9.88
CA THR A 78 -5.25 5.24 10.68
C THR A 78 -5.14 6.51 9.83
N HIS A 79 -4.55 6.42 8.63
CA HIS A 79 -4.25 7.59 7.80
C HIS A 79 -5.32 7.91 6.73
N CYS A 80 -6.20 6.97 6.37
CA CYS A 80 -7.29 7.15 5.40
C CYS A 80 -8.68 7.27 6.04
N ALA A 81 -8.76 7.48 7.36
CA ALA A 81 -9.99 7.55 8.16
C ALA A 81 -11.10 8.50 7.67
N SER A 82 -10.87 9.36 6.67
CA SER A 82 -11.92 10.23 6.12
C SER A 82 -12.79 9.58 5.04
N THR A 83 -12.50 8.39 4.51
CA THR A 83 -13.49 7.65 3.70
C THR A 83 -13.18 6.16 3.54
N LEU A 84 -13.46 5.36 4.57
CA LEU A 84 -13.65 3.91 4.41
C LEU A 84 -15.16 3.65 4.43
N ASN A 85 -15.69 3.05 3.37
CA ASN A 85 -17.09 2.61 3.32
C ASN A 85 -17.21 1.39 4.27
N PRO A 86 -18.06 1.43 5.32
CA PRO A 86 -18.08 0.42 6.38
C PRO A 86 -18.59 -0.98 5.98
N THR A 87 -18.72 -1.30 4.68
CA THR A 87 -19.42 -2.51 4.22
C THR A 87 -18.57 -3.78 4.14
N LEU A 88 -17.27 -3.74 4.41
CA LEU A 88 -16.42 -4.95 4.37
C LEU A 88 -15.35 -4.97 5.48
N ASP A 89 -15.74 -4.65 6.70
CA ASP A 89 -15.02 -5.13 7.88
C ASP A 89 -15.13 -6.66 7.94
N ARG A 90 -14.12 -7.37 7.43
CA ARG A 90 -14.00 -8.84 7.60
C ARG A 90 -13.69 -9.25 9.06
N SER A 91 -13.69 -8.31 10.02
CA SER A 91 -13.71 -8.62 11.45
C SER A 91 -15.12 -8.93 11.97
N ALA A 92 -16.18 -8.77 11.17
CA ALA A 92 -17.50 -9.29 11.46
C ALA A 92 -17.70 -10.70 10.83
N ARG A 93 -17.04 -11.72 11.39
CA ARG A 93 -17.55 -13.10 11.25
C ARG A 93 -18.55 -13.36 12.37
N PRO A 94 -19.85 -13.51 12.09
CA PRO A 94 -20.75 -14.16 13.05
C PRO A 94 -20.39 -15.66 13.12
N PHE A 95 -20.32 -16.19 14.34
CA PHE A 95 -20.51 -17.62 14.61
C PHE A 95 -21.98 -17.98 14.46
#